data_AF-A0ABC8LZN2-F1
#
_entry.id   AF-A0ABC8LZN2-F1
#
_cell.length_a   1.000
_cell.length_b   1.000
_cell.length_c   1.000
_cell.angle_alpha   90.00
_cell.angle_beta   90.00
_cell.angle_gamma   90.00
#
_symmetry.space_group_name_H-M   'P 1'
#
loop_
_entity.id
_entity.type
_entity.pdbx_description
1 polymer ?
#
loop_
_entity_poly.entity_id
_entity_poly.type
_entity_poly.pdbx_seq_one_letter_code
_entity_poly.pdbx_strand_id
1 'polypeptide(L)'
;MTSPPASLAAVVELCERLQGPHAPRAVAVLKLLNQVIIYNIWRERNARIFTGVTSTPGAFFRVVDRTMRDRLLSLSRPNVTAPSPSLLELYFWFISPYS
;
A
#
# COMPACT_ATOMS: atom_id res chain seq x y z
N MET A 1 2.40 -12.42 -15.70
CA MET A 1 2.41 -12.10 -14.24
C MET A 1 3.77 -11.51 -13.93
N THR A 2 3.85 -10.24 -13.56
CA THR A 2 5.11 -9.63 -13.13
C THR A 2 5.50 -10.21 -11.78
N SER A 3 6.70 -10.78 -11.68
CA SER A 3 7.25 -11.29 -10.43
C SER A 3 7.26 -10.18 -9.37
N PRO A 4 6.98 -10.48 -8.09
CA PRO A 4 7.10 -9.47 -7.04
C PRO A 4 8.54 -8.95 -6.97
N PRO A 5 8.77 -7.69 -6.58
CA PRO A 5 10.11 -7.13 -6.44
C PRO A 5 10.94 -7.95 -5.44
N ALA A 6 12.18 -8.28 -5.81
CA ALA A 6 13.04 -9.13 -4.99
C ALA A 6 13.64 -8.41 -3.76
N SER A 7 13.58 -7.08 -3.73
CA SER A 7 14.17 -6.26 -2.66
C SER A 7 13.53 -4.87 -2.58
N LEU A 8 13.80 -4.15 -1.49
CA LEU A 8 13.42 -2.74 -1.37
C LEU A 8 14.07 -1.87 -2.46
N ALA A 9 15.31 -2.17 -2.86
CA ALA A 9 15.97 -1.48 -3.96
C ALA A 9 15.22 -1.66 -5.29
N ALA A 10 14.74 -2.87 -5.57
CA ALA A 10 13.91 -3.13 -6.75
C ALA A 10 12.57 -2.35 -6.73
N VAL A 11 12.01 -2.08 -5.54
CA VAL A 11 10.83 -1.21 -5.39
C VAL A 11 11.16 0.25 -5.70
N VAL A 12 12.35 0.73 -5.31
CA VAL A 12 12.82 2.08 -5.64
C VAL A 12 13.01 2.21 -7.15
N GLU A 13 13.70 1.27 -7.79
CA GLU A 13 13.85 1.26 -9.25
C GLU A 13 12.50 1.21 -9.96
N LEU A 14 11.54 0.43 -9.46
CA LEU A 14 10.18 0.42 -10.00
C LEU A 14 9.53 1.80 -9.90
N CYS A 15 9.68 2.49 -8.77
CA CYS A 15 9.17 3.85 -8.60
C CYS A 15 9.80 4.84 -9.59
N GLU A 16 11.11 4.74 -9.84
CA GLU A 16 11.84 5.58 -10.79
C GLU A 16 11.43 5.31 -12.25
N ARG A 17 11.05 4.07 -12.56
CA ARG A 17 10.58 3.67 -13.89
C ARG A 17 9.12 4.03 -14.17
N LEU A 18 8.33 4.40 -13.16
CA LEU A 18 6.96 4.84 -13.38
C LEU A 18 6.95 6.14 -14.20
N GLN A 19 6.32 6.09 -15.37
CA GLN A 19 6.19 7.23 -16.27
C GLN A 19 4.73 7.68 -16.37
N GLY A 20 4.52 8.94 -16.76
CA GLY A 20 3.20 9.49 -17.06
C GLY A 20 2.62 10.42 -15.97
N PRO A 21 1.43 10.99 -16.23
CA PRO A 21 0.87 12.08 -15.44
C PRO A 21 0.48 11.70 -14.00
N HIS A 22 0.38 10.40 -13.71
CA HIS A 22 0.00 9.88 -12.39
C HIS A 22 1.19 9.30 -11.62
N ALA A 23 2.39 9.25 -12.20
CA ALA A 23 3.56 8.63 -11.58
C ALA A 23 3.89 9.22 -10.19
N PRO A 24 3.90 10.55 -9.97
CA PRO A 24 4.18 11.09 -8.63
C PRO A 24 3.16 10.65 -7.57
N ARG A 25 1.88 10.55 -7.95
CA ARG A 25 0.80 10.11 -7.07
C ARG A 25 0.88 8.62 -6.79
N ALA A 26 1.20 7.81 -7.78
CA ALA A 26 1.43 6.38 -7.64
C ALA A 26 2.64 6.08 -6.73
N VAL A 27 3.75 6.80 -6.90
CA VAL A 27 4.92 6.71 -6.01
C VAL A 27 4.55 7.09 -4.57
N ALA A 28 3.72 8.12 -4.37
CA ALA A 28 3.24 8.48 -3.04
C ALA A 28 2.41 7.35 -2.39
N VAL A 29 1.53 6.70 -3.16
CA VAL A 29 0.75 5.53 -2.70
C VAL A 29 1.68 4.36 -2.33
N LEU A 30 2.69 4.05 -3.13
CA LEU A 30 3.66 2.99 -2.83
C LEU A 30 4.49 3.29 -1.58
N LYS A 31 4.94 4.53 -1.40
CA LYS A 31 5.65 4.97 -0.19
C LYS A 31 4.76 4.84 1.05
N LEU A 32 3.50 5.26 0.96
CA LEU A 32 2.53 5.10 2.04
C LEU A 32 2.28 3.63 2.37
N LEU A 33 2.10 2.78 1.36
CA LEU A 33 1.93 1.33 1.54
C LEU A 33 3.12 0.73 2.31
N ASN A 34 4.36 1.10 1.95
CA ASN A 34 5.54 0.64 2.67
C ASN A 34 5.53 1.08 4.14
N GLN A 35 5.15 2.34 4.42
CA GLN A 35 5.03 2.84 5.81
C GLN A 35 3.96 2.07 6.61
N VAL A 36 2.80 1.80 6.00
CA VAL A 36 1.71 1.03 6.62
C VAL A 36 2.16 -0.40 6.92
N ILE A 37 2.89 -1.04 6.00
CA ILE A 37 3.44 -2.39 6.21
C ILE A 37 4.43 -2.38 7.38
N ILE A 38 5.42 -1.47 7.38
CA ILE A 38 6.44 -1.37 8.44
C ILE A 38 5.77 -1.15 9.80
N TYR A 39 4.82 -0.23 9.88
CA TYR A 39 4.09 0.04 11.14
C TYR A 39 3.34 -1.20 11.63
N ASN A 40 2.62 -1.90 10.74
CA ASN A 40 1.86 -3.08 11.16
C ASN A 40 2.77 -4.26 11.55
N ILE A 41 3.94 -4.43 10.92
CA ILE A 41 4.94 -5.42 11.35
C ILE A 41 5.41 -5.11 12.77
N TRP A 42 5.79 -3.86 13.03
CA TRP A 42 6.19 -3.42 14.36
C TRP A 42 5.08 -3.65 15.40
N ARG A 43 3.84 -3.27 15.06
CA ARG A 43 2.67 -3.44 15.93
C ARG A 43 2.40 -4.91 16.23
N GLU A 44 2.45 -5.78 15.23
CA GLU A 44 2.26 -7.21 15.40
C GLU A 44 3.34 -7.83 16.28
N ARG A 45 4.61 -7.50 16.04
CA ARG A 45 5.74 -7.98 16.88
C ARG A 45 5.55 -7.56 18.34
N ASN A 46 5.15 -6.32 18.58
CA ASN A 46 4.92 -5.83 19.94
C ASN A 46 3.75 -6.55 20.62
N ALA A 47 2.65 -6.76 19.91
CA ALA A 47 1.52 -7.52 20.44
C ALA A 47 1.92 -8.98 20.75
N ARG A 48 2.75 -9.58 19.90
CA ARG A 48 3.24 -10.96 20.05
C ARG A 48 4.08 -11.15 21.33
N ILE A 49 4.86 -10.16 21.75
CA ILE A 49 5.64 -10.21 23.00
C ILE A 49 4.75 -10.50 24.21
N PHE A 50 3.52 -9.97 24.22
CA PHE A 50 2.60 -10.11 25.35
C PHE A 50 1.59 -11.25 25.17
N THR A 51 1.21 -11.56 23.93
CA THR A 51 0.13 -12.52 23.64
C THR A 51 0.64 -13.90 23.20
N GLY A 52 1.87 -13.99 22.69
CA GLY A 52 2.40 -15.20 22.05
C GLY A 52 1.73 -15.55 20.71
N VAL A 53 0.77 -14.75 20.24
CA VAL A 53 -0.02 -15.05 19.04
C VAL A 53 0.64 -14.42 17.81
N THR A 54 0.70 -15.18 16.71
CA THR A 54 1.20 -14.71 15.42
C THR A 54 0.06 -14.52 14.43
N SER A 55 0.15 -13.47 13.62
CA SER A 55 -0.79 -13.27 12.52
C SER A 55 -0.42 -14.15 11.32
N THR A 56 -1.41 -14.76 10.67
CA THR A 56 -1.20 -15.39 9.36
C THR A 56 -0.92 -14.31 8.30
N PRO A 57 -0.20 -14.63 7.22
CA PRO A 57 0.05 -13.67 6.13
C PRO A 57 -1.24 -13.05 5.56
N GLY A 58 -2.31 -13.84 5.43
CA GLY A 58 -3.61 -13.35 4.96
C GLY A 58 -4.31 -12.42 5.95
N ALA A 59 -4.23 -12.70 7.26
CA ALA A 59 -4.76 -11.80 8.28
C ALA A 59 -3.99 -10.47 8.31
N PHE A 60 -2.66 -10.54 8.24
CA PHE A 60 -1.80 -9.36 8.15
C PHE A 60 -2.11 -8.51 6.91
N PHE A 61 -2.24 -9.15 5.74
CA PHE A 61 -2.61 -8.47 4.50
C PHE A 61 -3.94 -7.73 4.63
N ARG A 62 -4.98 -8.35 5.19
CA ARG A 62 -6.29 -7.69 5.38
C ARG A 62 -6.19 -6.44 6.26
N VAL A 63 -5.36 -6.46 7.30
CA VAL A 63 -5.13 -5.27 8.15
C VAL A 63 -4.45 -4.16 7.36
N VAL A 64 -3.43 -4.48 6.56
CA VAL A 64 -2.74 -3.51 5.70
C VAL A 64 -3.67 -2.94 4.63
N ASP A 65 -4.37 -3.79 3.89
CA ASP A 65 -5.31 -3.40 2.83
C ASP A 65 -6.43 -2.51 3.41
N ARG A 66 -7.05 -2.90 4.52
CA ARG A 66 -8.06 -2.06 5.18
C ARG A 66 -7.50 -0.70 5.61
N THR A 67 -6.32 -0.69 6.24
CA THR A 67 -5.67 0.56 6.68
C THR A 67 -5.38 1.47 5.49
N MET A 68 -4.89 0.93 4.37
CA MET A 68 -4.65 1.70 3.15
C MET A 68 -5.95 2.28 2.60
N ARG A 69 -7.00 1.47 2.43
CA ARG A 69 -8.30 1.95 1.94
C ARG A 69 -8.87 3.08 2.79
N ASP A 70 -8.88 2.92 4.12
CA ASP A 70 -9.40 3.93 5.04
C ASP A 70 -8.59 5.24 4.97
N ARG A 71 -7.26 5.16 4.85
CA ARG A 71 -6.40 6.35 4.71
C ARG A 71 -6.58 7.06 3.38
N LEU A 72 -6.61 6.32 2.28
CA LEU A 72 -6.75 6.89 0.93
C LEU A 72 -8.13 7.52 0.72
N LEU A 73 -9.19 6.92 1.28
CA LEU A 73 -10.52 7.51 1.31
C LEU A 73 -10.55 8.81 2.12
N SER A 74 -9.93 8.82 3.31
CA SER A 74 -9.85 10.05 4.14
C SER A 74 -9.06 11.18 3.48
N LEU A 75 -8.11 10.87 2.60
CA LEU A 75 -7.31 11.86 1.86
C LEU A 75 -7.98 12.31 0.56
N SER A 76 -9.09 11.67 0.17
CA SER A 76 -9.81 12.02 -1.06
C SER A 76 -10.53 13.35 -0.85
N ARG A 77 -10.22 14.34 -1.70
CA ARG A 77 -10.80 15.67 -1.63
C ARG A 77 -12.14 15.68 -2.38
N PRO A 78 -13.24 16.19 -1.79
CA PRO A 78 -14.56 16.15 -2.42
C PRO A 78 -14.72 17.01 -3.70
N ASN A 79 -13.78 17.92 -4.00
CA ASN A 79 -13.96 18.96 -5.02
C ASN A 79 -13.11 18.79 -6.29
N VAL A 80 -12.78 17.58 -6.74
CA VAL A 80 -12.02 17.41 -7.98
C VAL A 80 -12.98 17.14 -9.15
N THR A 81 -13.24 18.19 -9.94
CA THR A 81 -14.01 18.18 -11.20
C THR A 81 -13.24 17.62 -12.41
N ALA A 82 -11.99 17.17 -12.23
CA ALA A 82 -11.13 16.69 -13.31
C ALA A 82 -11.15 15.15 -13.43
N PRO A 83 -10.99 14.59 -14.65
CA PRO A 83 -10.79 13.16 -14.85
C PRO A 83 -9.38 12.79 -14.38
N SER A 84 -9.25 12.39 -13.12
CA SER A 84 -8.01 11.83 -12.61
C SER A 84 -8.33 10.68 -11.67
N PRO A 85 -7.63 9.55 -11.76
CA PRO A 85 -7.86 8.44 -10.84
C PRO A 85 -7.63 8.94 -9.42
N SER A 86 -8.53 8.60 -8.51
CA SER A 86 -8.39 8.76 -7.07
C SER A 86 -7.15 8.01 -6.57
N LEU A 87 -6.65 8.37 -5.39
CA LEU A 87 -5.53 7.64 -4.80
C LEU A 87 -5.89 6.17 -4.53
N LEU A 88 -7.17 5.88 -4.25
CA LEU A 88 -7.68 4.52 -4.08
C LEU A 88 -7.64 3.71 -5.38
N GLU A 89 -8.03 4.31 -6.50
CA GLU A 89 -7.91 3.67 -7.82
C GLU A 89 -6.45 3.38 -8.17
N LEU A 90 -5.55 4.33 -7.91
CA LEU A 90 -4.10 4.11 -8.08
C LEU A 90 -3.58 2.98 -7.20
N TYR A 91 -4.10 2.82 -5.98
CA TYR A 91 -3.74 1.70 -5.11
C TYR A 91 -4.17 0.36 -5.70
N PHE A 92 -5.39 0.26 -6.24
CA PHE A 92 -5.88 -0.98 -6.87
C PHE A 92 -5.08 -1.41 -8.10
N TRP A 93 -4.38 -0.50 -8.78
CA TRP A 93 -3.47 -0.88 -9.86
C TRP A 93 -2.31 -1.77 -9.40
N PHE A 94 -1.96 -1.73 -8.11
CA PHE A 94 -0.89 -2.52 -7.52
C PHE A 94 -1.38 -3.77 -6.77
N ILE A 95 -2.69 -3.97 -6.67
CA ILE A 95 -3.31 -5.02 -5.84
C ILE A 95 -4.26 -5.85 -6.72
N SER A 96 -3.86 -7.05 -7.18
CA SER A 96 -4.75 -7.96 -7.95
C SER A 96 -4.28 -9.43 -7.98
N PRO A 97 -5.18 -10.47 -7.98
CA PRO A 97 -6.60 -10.52 -7.66
C PRO A 97 -6.84 -11.50 -6.48
N TYR A 98 -6.73 -11.04 -5.24
CA TYR A 98 -7.24 -11.78 -4.07
C TYR A 98 -7.98 -10.84 -3.10
N SER A 99 -8.59 -9.78 -3.64
CA SER A 99 -9.65 -9.06 -2.93
C SER A 99 -10.89 -9.95 -2.84
#